data_AF-A0A183EN20-F1
#
_entry.id   AF-A0A183EN20-F1
#
_cell.length_a   1.000
_cell.length_b   1.000
_cell.length_c   1.000
_cell.angle_alpha   90.00
_cell.angle_beta   90.00
_cell.angle_gamma   90.00
#
_symmetry.space_group_name_H-M   'P 1'
#
loop_
_entity.id
_entity.type
_entity.pdbx_description
1 polymer ?
#
loop_
_entity_poly.entity_id
_entity_poly.type
_entity_poly.pdbx_seq_one_letter_code
_entity_poly.pdbx_strand_id
1 'polypeptide(L)'
;MTMFPHTDDNTFLGFVVEMHPVNENVSRRNATLVYGKAAYMWNGSRPLIETVQKFTEIHATVGDTCKNCYLSDFDKLLIKNHGILPTARLHSLMRRVKIFLGLGFPLEGPAPLEAIASGAVFINPSFRPAKSRKTYDFFREKPTLRELTSQNPYAETFIGRPHVITVDIANLSLVEEAIQEALHSKVFL
;
A
#
# COMPACT_ATOMS: atom_id res chain seq x y z
N MET A 1 16.44 -3.97 -18.73
CA MET A 1 16.64 -4.03 -17.27
C MET A 1 15.33 -3.69 -16.58
N THR A 2 14.88 -4.45 -15.58
CA THR A 2 13.59 -4.27 -14.90
C THR A 2 13.75 -3.83 -13.44
N MET A 3 12.69 -3.19 -12.89
CA MET A 3 12.63 -2.74 -11.50
C MET A 3 12.42 -3.88 -10.49
N PHE A 4 11.70 -4.93 -10.91
CA PHE A 4 11.48 -6.16 -10.16
C PHE A 4 11.78 -7.38 -11.06
N PRO A 5 12.06 -8.56 -10.49
CA PRO A 5 12.32 -9.78 -11.25
C PRO A 5 11.00 -10.41 -11.74
N HIS A 6 10.25 -9.69 -12.57
CA HIS A 6 8.91 -10.10 -13.04
C HIS A 6 8.87 -10.55 -14.51
N THR A 7 10.00 -10.48 -15.23
CA THR A 7 10.09 -10.86 -16.65
C THR A 7 11.41 -11.58 -16.91
N ASP A 8 11.37 -12.89 -17.10
CA ASP A 8 12.56 -13.73 -17.26
C ASP A 8 13.36 -13.42 -18.52
N ASP A 9 12.70 -12.90 -19.57
CA ASP A 9 13.35 -12.44 -20.81
C ASP A 9 14.21 -11.17 -20.60
N ASN A 10 14.18 -10.57 -19.41
CA ASN A 10 14.92 -9.36 -19.09
C ASN A 10 15.81 -9.54 -17.86
N THR A 11 16.93 -8.83 -17.84
CA THR A 11 17.79 -8.76 -16.65
C THR A 11 17.12 -7.92 -15.56
N PHE A 12 17.02 -8.46 -14.35
CA PHE A 12 16.62 -7.73 -13.15
C PHE A 12 17.75 -6.80 -12.69
N LEU A 13 17.46 -5.50 -12.61
CA LEU A 13 18.38 -4.50 -12.06
C LEU A 13 18.08 -4.18 -10.60
N GLY A 14 16.80 -3.92 -10.31
CA GLY A 14 16.37 -3.61 -8.95
C GLY A 14 16.80 -2.23 -8.45
N PHE A 15 16.76 -2.09 -7.13
CA PHE A 15 17.09 -0.88 -6.38
C PHE A 15 17.36 -1.25 -4.92
N VAL A 16 17.88 -0.30 -4.15
CA VAL A 16 18.06 -0.45 -2.70
C VAL A 16 16.83 0.13 -1.99
N VAL A 17 16.27 -0.63 -1.06
CA VAL A 17 15.21 -0.13 -0.16
C VAL A 17 15.88 0.73 0.91
N GLU A 18 15.66 2.04 0.84
CA GLU A 18 16.27 2.97 1.78
C GLU A 18 15.64 2.86 3.17
N MET A 19 16.49 2.80 4.21
CA MET A 19 16.06 2.75 5.59
C MET A 19 16.77 3.83 6.38
N HIS A 20 16.02 4.83 6.85
CA HIS A 20 16.59 5.85 7.72
C HIS A 20 16.68 5.31 9.16
N PRO A 21 17.83 5.46 9.84
CA PRO A 21 17.93 5.16 11.26
C PRO A 21 17.03 6.13 12.02
N VAL A 22 16.10 5.60 12.80
CA VAL A 22 15.28 6.38 13.72
C VAL A 22 15.76 6.03 15.11
N ASN A 23 16.44 6.96 15.78
CA ASN A 23 16.99 6.80 17.14
C ASN A 23 15.90 6.81 18.23
N GLU A 24 14.69 6.40 17.91
CA GLU A 24 13.56 6.38 18.84
C GLU A 24 13.15 4.94 19.13
N ASN A 25 12.92 4.61 20.41
CA ASN A 25 12.15 3.43 20.79
C ASN A 25 10.70 3.64 20.35
N VAL A 26 10.42 3.36 19.09
CA VAL A 26 9.10 3.60 18.49
C VAL A 26 8.16 2.46 18.90
N SER A 27 7.24 2.77 19.81
CA SER A 27 6.07 1.92 20.03
C SER A 27 5.11 2.03 18.83
N ARG A 28 4.84 0.88 18.19
CA ARG A 28 3.87 0.79 17.09
C ARG A 28 2.46 1.02 17.60
N ARG A 29 1.71 1.87 16.91
CA ARG A 29 0.30 2.14 17.17
C ARG A 29 -0.57 1.27 16.28
N ASN A 30 -1.79 0.98 16.73
CA ASN A 30 -2.83 0.38 15.89
C ASN A 30 -3.34 1.44 14.89
N ALA A 31 -2.48 1.77 13.93
CA ALA A 31 -2.70 2.77 12.89
C ALA A 31 -2.37 2.17 11.52
N THR A 32 -3.06 2.68 10.52
CA THR A 32 -2.92 2.33 9.11
C THR A 32 -2.43 3.55 8.33
N LEU A 33 -1.35 3.40 7.58
CA LEU A 33 -0.92 4.37 6.58
C LEU A 33 -1.40 3.91 5.20
N VAL A 34 -2.14 4.77 4.51
CA VAL A 34 -2.68 4.44 3.18
C VAL A 34 -1.69 4.77 2.08
N TYR A 35 -1.51 3.84 1.15
CA TYR A 35 -0.65 3.98 0.00
C TYR A 35 -1.38 4.66 -1.16
N GLY A 36 -1.29 5.99 -1.19
CA GLY A 36 -1.81 6.81 -2.29
C GLY A 36 -1.51 8.28 -2.04
N LYS A 37 -0.59 8.86 -2.81
CA LYS A 37 -0.10 10.24 -2.60
C LYS A 37 -0.87 11.31 -3.37
N ALA A 38 -1.78 10.89 -4.25
CA ALA A 38 -2.59 11.77 -5.06
C ALA A 38 -4.08 11.44 -4.90
N ALA A 39 -4.95 12.44 -4.93
CA ALA A 39 -6.38 12.33 -4.66
C ALA A 39 -7.06 11.28 -5.56
N TYR A 40 -6.75 11.26 -6.85
CA TYR A 40 -7.34 10.30 -7.79
C TYR A 40 -7.07 8.83 -7.43
N MET A 41 -6.00 8.53 -6.68
CA MET A 41 -5.66 7.17 -6.27
C MET A 41 -6.64 6.60 -5.24
N TRP A 42 -7.43 7.48 -4.61
CA TRP A 42 -8.42 7.15 -3.61
C TRP A 42 -9.86 7.09 -4.16
N ASN A 43 -10.04 7.33 -5.47
CA ASN A 43 -11.36 7.27 -6.09
C ASN A 43 -11.97 5.87 -5.89
N GLY A 44 -13.19 5.83 -5.33
CA GLY A 44 -13.89 4.58 -5.05
C GLY A 44 -13.40 3.81 -3.82
N SER A 45 -12.40 4.30 -3.07
CA SER A 45 -11.88 3.60 -1.89
C SER A 45 -12.65 3.86 -0.60
N ARG A 46 -13.70 4.70 -0.63
CA ARG A 46 -14.47 5.09 0.58
C ARG A 46 -14.96 3.89 1.41
N PRO A 47 -15.63 2.86 0.85
CA PRO A 47 -16.09 1.72 1.66
C PRO A 47 -14.94 0.94 2.31
N LEU A 48 -13.80 0.84 1.62
CA LEU A 48 -12.58 0.23 2.14
C LEU A 48 -12.04 1.02 3.35
N ILE A 49 -11.92 2.34 3.22
CA ILE A 49 -11.42 3.20 4.31
C ILE A 49 -12.37 3.18 5.50
N GLU A 50 -13.69 3.27 5.27
CA GLU A 50 -14.72 3.14 6.31
C GLU A 50 -14.60 1.82 7.07
N THR A 51 -14.32 0.72 6.36
CA THR A 51 -14.13 -0.61 6.95
C THR A 51 -12.88 -0.66 7.84
N VAL A 52 -11.75 -0.19 7.33
CA VAL A 52 -10.46 -0.22 8.05
C VAL A 52 -10.45 0.71 9.26
N GLN A 53 -11.16 1.84 9.17
CA GLN A 53 -11.26 2.84 10.22
C GLN A 53 -11.96 2.33 11.48
N LYS A 54 -12.78 1.26 11.39
CA LYS A 54 -13.37 0.58 12.55
C LYS A 54 -12.31 -0.01 13.49
N PHE A 55 -11.12 -0.35 12.95
CA PHE A 55 -10.07 -1.08 13.67
C PHE A 55 -8.84 -0.23 14.00
N THR A 56 -8.58 0.82 13.20
CA THR A 56 -7.31 1.58 13.28
C THR A 56 -7.49 3.06 12.98
N GLU A 57 -6.59 3.88 13.51
CA GLU A 57 -6.45 5.26 13.06
C GLU A 57 -5.93 5.30 11.61
N ILE A 58 -6.55 6.10 10.74
CA ILE A 58 -6.14 6.23 9.34
C ILE A 58 -5.22 7.43 9.15
N HIS A 59 -4.06 7.18 8.56
CA HIS A 59 -3.05 8.17 8.19
C HIS A 59 -2.89 8.20 6.66
N ALA A 60 -2.62 9.40 6.12
CA ALA A 60 -2.42 9.61 4.70
C ALA A 60 -1.28 10.61 4.45
N THR A 61 -0.70 10.60 3.24
CA THR A 61 0.31 11.56 2.78
C THR A 61 -0.06 12.09 1.40
N VAL A 62 -1.30 12.60 1.28
CA VAL A 62 -1.85 13.10 0.01
C VAL A 62 -1.41 14.55 -0.20
N GLY A 63 -0.78 14.84 -1.34
CA GLY A 63 -0.21 16.16 -1.63
C GLY A 63 -1.15 17.15 -2.31
N ASP A 64 -2.05 16.66 -3.15
CA ASP A 64 -3.01 17.44 -3.93
C ASP A 64 -4.36 17.53 -3.21
N THR A 65 -4.37 18.22 -2.06
CA THR A 65 -5.61 18.55 -1.35
C THR A 65 -6.32 19.70 -2.08
N CYS A 66 -6.96 19.44 -3.21
CA CYS A 66 -7.94 20.39 -3.71
C CYS A 66 -9.06 20.50 -2.66
N LYS A 67 -9.29 21.71 -2.12
CA LYS A 67 -10.22 21.96 -1.01
C LYS A 67 -11.66 21.49 -1.26
N ASN A 68 -12.04 21.18 -2.52
CA ASN A 68 -13.43 20.96 -2.92
C ASN A 68 -13.71 19.63 -3.66
N CYS A 69 -12.75 18.70 -3.84
CA CYS A 69 -12.96 17.59 -4.79
C CYS A 69 -12.67 16.16 -4.32
N TYR A 70 -12.00 15.95 -3.19
CA TYR A 70 -11.68 14.58 -2.73
C TYR A 70 -12.05 14.37 -1.27
N LEU A 71 -11.66 15.30 -0.39
CA LEU A 71 -12.01 15.17 1.03
C LEU A 71 -13.52 15.22 1.27
N SER A 72 -14.31 15.82 0.37
CA SER A 72 -15.78 15.82 0.48
C SER A 72 -16.37 14.42 0.58
N ASP A 73 -15.82 13.47 -0.17
CA ASP A 73 -16.24 12.06 -0.12
C ASP A 73 -15.80 11.36 1.16
N PHE A 74 -14.87 11.96 1.90
CA PHE A 74 -14.29 11.46 3.15
C PHE A 74 -14.54 12.41 4.34
N ASP A 75 -15.42 13.42 4.22
CA ASP A 75 -15.61 14.49 5.23
C ASP A 75 -16.09 13.94 6.58
N LYS A 76 -16.74 12.78 6.56
CA LYS A 76 -17.20 12.07 7.77
C LYS A 76 -16.14 11.14 8.36
N LEU A 77 -15.01 10.95 7.67
CA LEU A 77 -13.93 10.06 8.07
C LEU A 77 -12.80 10.85 8.72
N LEU A 78 -12.40 10.40 9.89
CA LEU A 78 -11.23 10.90 10.61
C LEU A 78 -9.92 10.38 9.96
N ILE A 79 -9.53 10.97 8.83
CA ILE A 79 -8.26 10.70 8.16
C ILE A 79 -7.22 11.76 8.57
N LYS A 80 -6.14 11.35 9.22
CA LYS A 80 -5.00 12.22 9.55
C LYS A 80 -4.09 12.35 8.34
N ASN A 81 -4.33 13.35 7.49
CA ASN A 81 -3.45 13.64 6.36
C ASN A 81 -2.22 14.47 6.79
N HIS A 82 -1.03 13.97 6.49
CA HIS A 82 0.25 14.60 6.82
C HIS A 82 0.82 15.44 5.66
N GLY A 83 0.14 15.47 4.51
CA GLY A 83 0.67 16.06 3.28
C GLY A 83 1.86 15.27 2.72
N ILE A 84 2.60 15.88 1.79
CA ILE A 84 3.85 15.29 1.32
C ILE A 84 4.92 15.43 2.40
N LEU A 85 5.45 14.29 2.85
CA LEU A 85 6.49 14.23 3.87
C LEU A 85 7.88 14.05 3.24
N PRO A 86 8.93 14.65 3.83
CA PRO A 86 10.31 14.24 3.54
C PRO A 86 10.55 12.76 3.91
N THR A 87 11.47 12.09 3.21
CA THR A 87 11.75 10.65 3.36
C THR A 87 11.96 10.21 4.81
N ALA A 88 12.78 10.94 5.58
CA ALA A 88 13.02 10.63 6.99
C ALA A 88 11.73 10.64 7.85
N ARG A 89 10.81 11.58 7.58
CA ARG A 89 9.53 11.67 8.28
C ARG A 89 8.55 10.59 7.83
N LEU A 90 8.57 10.24 6.55
CA LEU A 90 7.80 9.11 6.01
C LEU A 90 8.23 7.79 6.67
N HIS A 91 9.53 7.52 6.75
CA HIS A 91 10.04 6.32 7.43
C HIS A 91 9.72 6.32 8.93
N SER A 92 9.80 7.47 9.60
CA SER A 92 9.35 7.60 10.99
C SER A 92 7.87 7.26 11.15
N LEU A 93 7.01 7.71 10.22
CA LEU A 93 5.59 7.37 10.20
C LEU A 93 5.37 5.88 9.91
N MET A 94 6.06 5.29 8.92
CA MET A 94 5.97 3.87 8.59
C MET A 94 6.36 2.96 9.76
N ARG A 95 7.38 3.32 10.56
CA ARG A 95 7.75 2.59 11.78
C ARG A 95 6.70 2.67 12.88
N ARG A 96 5.88 3.73 12.90
CA ARG A 96 4.84 3.97 13.93
C ARG A 96 3.54 3.23 13.61
N VAL A 97 3.26 2.96 12.34
CA VAL A 97 2.04 2.25 11.94
C VAL A 97 2.22 0.74 11.98
N LYS A 98 1.12 0.01 12.14
CA LYS A 98 1.11 -1.45 12.00
C LYS A 98 0.82 -1.89 10.57
N ILE A 99 -0.01 -1.13 9.87
CA ILE A 99 -0.53 -1.51 8.56
C ILE A 99 -0.16 -0.46 7.52
N PHE A 100 0.28 -0.94 6.36
CA PHE A 100 0.39 -0.16 5.14
C PHE A 100 -0.66 -0.68 4.15
N LEU A 101 -1.63 0.16 3.77
CA LEU A 101 -2.81 -0.26 3.02
C LEU A 101 -2.71 0.14 1.55
N GLY A 102 -2.65 -0.85 0.66
CA GLY A 102 -2.75 -0.62 -0.78
C GLY A 102 -4.17 -0.30 -1.23
N LEU A 103 -4.30 0.61 -2.21
CA LEU A 103 -5.57 0.97 -2.86
C LEU A 103 -5.75 0.36 -4.26
N GLY A 104 -4.75 -0.39 -4.75
CA GLY A 104 -4.74 -0.99 -6.09
C GLY A 104 -3.98 -0.16 -7.12
N PHE A 105 -3.57 1.05 -6.76
CA PHE A 105 -2.66 1.90 -7.54
C PHE A 105 -1.87 2.82 -6.59
N PRO A 106 -0.58 3.13 -6.84
CA PRO A 106 0.22 2.73 -8.00
C PRO A 106 0.67 1.27 -7.97
N LEU A 107 0.97 0.73 -9.15
CA LEU A 107 1.36 -0.67 -9.37
C LEU A 107 2.87 -0.81 -9.28
N GLU A 108 3.35 -1.85 -8.59
CA GLU A 108 4.78 -2.21 -8.47
C GLU A 108 5.69 -1.02 -8.10
N GLY A 109 5.26 -0.25 -7.09
CA GLY A 109 6.10 0.80 -6.51
C GLY A 109 7.07 0.29 -5.43
N PRO A 110 8.03 1.13 -5.00
CA PRO A 110 9.01 0.77 -3.97
C PRO A 110 8.45 0.90 -2.54
N ALA A 111 7.46 1.80 -2.33
CA ALA A 111 6.94 2.14 -1.00
C ALA A 111 6.42 0.94 -0.17
N PRO A 112 5.76 -0.09 -0.75
CA PRO A 112 5.44 -1.31 -0.01
C PRO A 112 6.66 -1.99 0.61
N LEU A 113 7.81 -2.00 -0.08
CA LEU A 113 9.04 -2.59 0.47
C LEU A 113 9.63 -1.73 1.59
N GLU A 114 9.58 -0.40 1.48
CA GLU A 114 9.99 0.52 2.55
C GLU A 114 9.12 0.35 3.81
N ALA A 115 7.81 0.16 3.62
CA ALA A 115 6.87 -0.09 4.70
C ALA A 115 7.13 -1.45 5.38
N ILE A 116 7.37 -2.51 4.59
CA ILE A 116 7.73 -3.85 5.09
C ILE A 116 9.08 -3.81 5.80
N ALA A 117 10.08 -3.11 5.26
CA ALA A 117 11.37 -2.95 5.91
C ALA A 117 11.28 -2.10 7.19
N SER A 118 10.28 -1.21 7.28
CA SER A 118 9.86 -0.53 8.51
C SER A 118 8.93 -1.39 9.38
N GLY A 119 8.64 -2.62 8.95
CA GLY A 119 7.95 -3.71 9.63
C GLY A 119 6.44 -3.57 9.73
N ALA A 120 5.86 -2.63 8.97
CA ALA A 120 4.42 -2.61 8.77
C ALA A 120 3.99 -3.81 7.92
N VAL A 121 2.81 -4.36 8.19
CA VAL A 121 2.17 -5.36 7.34
C VAL A 121 1.57 -4.64 6.13
N PHE A 122 1.93 -5.07 4.93
CA PHE A 122 1.36 -4.56 3.70
C PHE A 122 0.07 -5.33 3.34
N ILE A 123 -1.07 -4.64 3.33
CA ILE A 123 -2.30 -5.17 2.76
C ILE A 123 -2.26 -4.90 1.25
N ASN A 124 -2.07 -5.96 0.48
CA ASN A 124 -1.84 -5.92 -0.96
C ASN A 124 -3.13 -6.27 -1.73
N PRO A 125 -3.74 -5.33 -2.46
CA PRO A 125 -4.93 -5.62 -3.26
C PRO A 125 -4.66 -6.67 -4.33
N SER A 126 -5.45 -7.75 -4.32
CA SER A 126 -5.46 -8.76 -5.38
C SER A 126 -6.31 -8.30 -6.56
N PHE A 127 -6.00 -8.80 -7.76
CA PHE A 127 -6.70 -8.47 -9.00
C PHE A 127 -7.28 -9.73 -9.62
N ARG A 128 -8.61 -9.80 -9.69
CA ARG A 128 -9.36 -10.86 -10.36
C ARG A 128 -10.45 -10.22 -11.23
N PRO A 129 -10.30 -10.20 -12.58
CA PRO A 129 -9.18 -10.74 -13.35
C PRO A 129 -7.87 -9.97 -13.13
N ALA A 130 -6.74 -10.61 -13.46
CA ALA A 130 -5.43 -9.98 -13.40
C ALA A 130 -5.36 -8.75 -14.33
N LYS A 131 -4.58 -7.73 -13.94
CA LYS A 131 -4.39 -6.50 -14.73
C LYS A 131 -3.28 -6.70 -15.75
N SER A 132 -3.57 -6.51 -17.02
CA SER A 132 -2.61 -6.55 -18.11
C SER A 132 -2.97 -5.52 -19.18
N ARG A 133 -2.21 -5.44 -20.27
CA ARG A 133 -2.55 -4.57 -21.40
C ARG A 133 -3.91 -4.86 -22.04
N LYS A 134 -4.47 -6.06 -21.78
CA LYS A 134 -5.80 -6.49 -22.29
C LYS A 134 -6.94 -6.05 -21.37
N THR A 135 -6.69 -5.86 -20.08
CA THR A 135 -7.72 -5.68 -19.06
C THR A 135 -7.64 -4.35 -18.32
N TYR A 136 -6.55 -3.58 -18.51
CA TYR A 136 -6.34 -2.33 -17.79
C TYR A 136 -5.62 -1.28 -18.64
N ASP A 137 -6.28 -0.12 -18.83
CA ASP A 137 -5.84 0.94 -19.74
C ASP A 137 -4.44 1.50 -19.46
N PHE A 138 -4.02 1.53 -18.19
CA PHE A 138 -2.66 1.94 -17.81
C PHE A 138 -1.56 1.11 -18.48
N PHE A 139 -1.89 -0.12 -18.90
CA PHE A 139 -0.96 -1.05 -19.54
C PHE A 139 -1.10 -1.14 -21.06
N ARG A 140 -2.08 -0.47 -21.68
CA ARG A 140 -2.46 -0.65 -23.09
C ARG A 140 -1.28 -0.64 -24.06
N GLU A 141 -0.39 0.34 -23.90
CA GLU A 141 0.78 0.56 -24.78
C GLU A 141 2.08 -0.10 -24.27
N LYS A 142 2.05 -0.81 -23.13
CA LYS A 142 3.27 -1.44 -22.61
C LYS A 142 3.66 -2.64 -23.48
N PRO A 143 4.96 -2.81 -23.81
CA PRO A 143 5.45 -3.87 -24.69
C PRO A 143 5.58 -5.22 -23.95
N THR A 144 4.55 -5.65 -23.22
CA THR A 144 4.52 -6.93 -22.52
C THR A 144 3.09 -7.42 -22.35
N LEU A 145 2.90 -8.74 -22.42
CA LEU A 145 1.62 -9.40 -22.13
C LEU A 145 1.50 -9.87 -20.68
N ARG A 146 2.48 -9.54 -19.83
CA ARG A 146 2.47 -9.92 -18.42
C ARG A 146 1.22 -9.43 -17.72
N GLU A 147 0.69 -10.26 -16.84
CA GLU A 147 -0.48 -9.97 -16.03
C GLU A 147 -0.05 -9.78 -14.57
N LEU A 148 -0.60 -8.78 -13.91
CA LEU A 148 -0.41 -8.51 -12.49
C LEU A 148 -1.58 -9.13 -11.72
N THR A 149 -1.27 -10.07 -10.84
CA THR A 149 -2.22 -10.73 -9.93
C THR A 149 -2.57 -9.88 -8.71
N SER A 150 -1.77 -8.86 -8.40
CA SER A 150 -1.98 -7.95 -7.29
C SER A 150 -1.28 -6.60 -7.51
N GLN A 151 -1.49 -5.64 -6.60
CA GLN A 151 -0.88 -4.30 -6.69
C GLN A 151 0.66 -4.38 -6.70
N ASN A 152 1.24 -5.32 -5.96
CA ASN A 152 2.67 -5.61 -5.98
C ASN A 152 2.92 -7.14 -6.00
N PRO A 153 3.01 -7.76 -7.20
CA PRO A 153 3.20 -9.21 -7.33
C PRO A 153 4.53 -9.72 -6.78
N TYR A 154 5.56 -8.86 -6.76
CA TYR A 154 6.83 -9.20 -6.10
C TYR A 154 6.63 -9.41 -4.60
N ALA A 155 5.96 -8.45 -3.93
CA ALA A 155 5.63 -8.55 -2.51
C ALA A 155 4.70 -9.75 -2.21
N GLU A 156 3.73 -10.02 -3.09
CA GLU A 156 2.86 -11.19 -3.00
C GLU A 156 3.65 -12.51 -3.03
N THR A 157 4.55 -12.66 -4.01
CA THR A 157 5.17 -13.96 -4.35
C THR A 157 6.42 -14.24 -3.54
N PHE A 158 7.27 -13.23 -3.34
CA PHE A 158 8.61 -13.40 -2.75
C PHE A 158 8.71 -12.97 -1.29
N ILE A 159 7.69 -12.32 -0.74
CA ILE A 159 7.63 -11.95 0.69
C ILE A 159 6.47 -12.68 1.36
N GLY A 160 5.24 -12.47 0.89
CA GLY A 160 4.05 -13.15 1.38
C GLY A 160 3.76 -12.91 2.88
N ARG A 161 2.87 -13.74 3.43
CA ARG A 161 2.48 -13.67 4.84
C ARG A 161 3.67 -14.04 5.75
N PRO A 162 3.81 -13.43 6.94
CA PRO A 162 2.87 -12.49 7.57
C PRO A 162 3.07 -11.01 7.18
N HIS A 163 4.09 -10.69 6.40
CA HIS A 163 4.45 -9.30 6.07
C HIS A 163 3.57 -8.70 4.98
N VAL A 164 3.04 -9.54 4.10
CA VAL A 164 2.17 -9.17 2.98
C VAL A 164 0.92 -10.03 3.03
N ILE A 165 -0.24 -9.38 3.19
CA ILE A 165 -1.54 -10.04 3.13
C ILE A 165 -2.19 -9.61 1.81
N THR A 166 -2.15 -10.51 0.82
CA THR A 166 -2.82 -10.27 -0.47
C THR A 166 -4.30 -10.62 -0.38
N VAL A 167 -5.18 -9.65 -0.64
CA VAL A 167 -6.63 -9.79 -0.42
C VAL A 167 -7.45 -9.05 -1.48
N ASP A 168 -8.63 -9.57 -1.82
CA ASP A 168 -9.61 -8.84 -2.63
C ASP A 168 -10.24 -7.72 -1.79
N ILE A 169 -9.83 -6.48 -2.04
CA ILE A 169 -10.31 -5.31 -1.30
C ILE A 169 -11.75 -4.91 -1.66
N ALA A 170 -12.37 -5.49 -2.69
CA ALA A 170 -13.79 -5.33 -2.97
C ALA A 170 -14.65 -6.17 -2.00
N ASN A 171 -14.10 -7.26 -1.45
CA ASN A 171 -14.75 -8.07 -0.44
C ASN A 171 -14.38 -7.56 0.96
N LEU A 172 -15.23 -6.69 1.51
CA LEU A 172 -14.97 -6.05 2.79
C LEU A 172 -14.84 -7.03 3.96
N SER A 173 -15.49 -8.20 3.93
CA SER A 173 -15.31 -9.23 4.96
C SER A 173 -13.86 -9.73 5.01
N LEU A 174 -13.27 -10.01 3.84
CA LEU A 174 -11.88 -10.44 3.75
C LEU A 174 -10.91 -9.33 4.17
N VAL A 175 -11.28 -8.06 3.94
CA VAL A 175 -10.52 -6.92 4.45
C VAL A 175 -10.55 -6.90 5.98
N GLU A 176 -11.70 -7.04 6.61
CA GLU A 176 -11.81 -7.05 8.08
C GLU A 176 -10.93 -8.16 8.68
N GLU A 177 -10.99 -9.37 8.12
CA GLU A 177 -10.13 -10.50 8.51
C GLU A 177 -8.63 -10.18 8.36
N ALA A 178 -8.24 -9.62 7.20
CA ALA A 178 -6.85 -9.26 6.92
C ALA A 178 -6.32 -8.17 7.87
N ILE A 179 -7.15 -7.18 8.22
CA ILE A 179 -6.79 -6.12 9.18
C ILE A 179 -6.64 -6.70 10.58
N GLN A 180 -7.56 -7.56 11.02
CA GLN A 180 -7.44 -8.23 12.32
C GLN A 180 -6.18 -9.11 12.39
N GLU A 181 -5.90 -9.88 11.35
CA GLU A 181 -4.68 -10.68 11.25
C GLU A 181 -3.43 -9.81 11.35
N ALA A 182 -3.37 -8.72 10.58
CA ALA A 182 -2.24 -7.78 10.61
C ALA A 182 -2.05 -7.14 11.99
N LEU A 183 -3.14 -6.85 12.72
CA LEU A 183 -3.07 -6.24 14.06
C LEU A 183 -2.54 -7.20 15.13
N HIS A 184 -2.82 -8.50 14.99
CA HIS A 184 -2.35 -9.57 15.88
C HIS A 184 -0.99 -10.13 15.49
N SER A 185 -0.53 -9.88 14.26
CA SER A 185 0.76 -10.33 13.78
C SER A 185 1.89 -9.74 14.61
N LYS A 186 2.77 -10.61 15.11
CA LYS A 186 4.06 -10.22 15.68
C LYS A 186 5.06 -10.09 14.53
N VAL A 187 4.97 -9.01 13.77
CA VAL A 187 6.00 -8.71 12.78
C VAL A 187 7.24 -8.24 13.54
N PHE A 188 8.28 -9.06 13.54
CA PHE A 188 9.54 -8.77 14.19
C PHE A 188 10.40 -7.89 13.28
N LEU A 189 10.91 -6.79 13.83
CA LEU A 189 12.10 -6.08 13.36
C LEU A 189 13.07 -5.95 14.52
#